data_AF-K1T2S6-F1
#
_entry.id   AF-K1T2S6-F1
#
_cell.length_a   1.000
_cell.length_b   1.000
_cell.length_c   1.000
_cell.angle_alpha   90.00
_cell.angle_beta   90.00
_cell.angle_gamma   90.00
#
_symmetry.space_group_name_H-M   'P 1'
#
loop_
_entity.id
_entity.type
_entity.pdbx_description
1 polymer ?
#
loop_
_entity_poly.entity_id
_entity_poly.type
_entity_poly.pdbx_seq_one_letter_code
_entity_poly.pdbx_strand_id
1 'polypeptide(L)'
;MNNFDDIFEPVKQNDEFDKEAWAAKKKAERDEVYALADATAEEITADGGKFRDYLDVQANFRHYSATNALLILATKPDARRLGDKDYWRDQGVYIKRQEFNRPIKIVESNGEYTRDDGSIGISYNIKRVYDISQTTSRMRAPQPVSHDARALLNALIYKKPAPIQ
;
A
#
# COMPACT_ATOMS: atom_id res chain seq x y z
N MET A 1 -12.28 -4.04 55.47
CA MET A 1 -12.15 -2.65 54.98
C MET A 1 -11.06 -2.68 53.94
N ASN A 2 -11.41 -2.53 52.66
CA ASN A 2 -10.41 -2.51 51.58
C ASN A 2 -9.79 -1.12 51.56
N ASN A 3 -8.46 -1.06 51.66
CA ASN A 3 -7.72 0.18 51.74
C ASN A 3 -7.68 0.86 50.37
N PHE A 4 -8.03 2.14 50.30
CA PHE A 4 -8.11 2.90 49.04
C PHE A 4 -6.72 3.23 48.44
N ASP A 5 -5.64 3.01 49.20
CA ASP A 5 -4.26 3.24 48.75
C ASP A 5 -3.79 2.26 47.66
N ASP A 6 -4.38 1.06 47.56
CA ASP A 6 -4.01 0.06 46.54
C ASP A 6 -4.38 0.51 45.10
N ILE A 7 -5.22 1.54 44.95
CA ILE A 7 -5.64 2.09 43.64
C ILE A 7 -4.51 2.93 43.01
N PHE A 8 -3.63 3.49 43.84
CA PHE A 8 -2.52 4.33 43.40
C PHE A 8 -1.20 3.56 43.29
N GLU A 9 -1.18 2.27 43.66
CA GLU A 9 -0.02 1.44 43.40
C GLU A 9 0.16 1.28 41.88
N PRO A 10 1.32 1.68 41.33
CA PRO A 10 1.59 1.44 39.92
C PRO A 10 1.64 -0.07 39.72
N VAL A 11 0.64 -0.60 39.02
CA VAL A 11 0.69 -1.97 38.50
C VAL A 11 1.99 -2.05 37.71
N LYS A 12 2.97 -2.81 38.20
CA LYS A 12 4.19 -3.10 37.46
C LYS A 12 3.77 -3.86 36.20
N GLN A 13 3.48 -3.13 35.12
CA GLN A 13 3.40 -3.67 33.79
C GLN A 13 4.81 -4.13 33.42
N ASN A 14 5.14 -5.36 33.82
CA ASN A 14 6.22 -6.13 33.21
C ASN A 14 5.76 -6.56 31.82
N ASP A 15 5.57 -5.59 30.92
CA ASP A 15 5.58 -5.87 29.48
C ASP A 15 7.04 -5.77 29.03
N GLU A 16 7.84 -6.74 29.45
CA GLU A 16 9.20 -6.89 28.94
C GLU A 16 9.06 -7.23 27.45
N PHE A 17 9.32 -6.24 26.59
CA PHE A 17 9.13 -6.36 25.15
C PHE A 17 10.00 -7.50 24.61
N ASP A 18 9.36 -8.62 24.26
CA ASP A 18 10.00 -9.76 23.64
C ASP A 18 10.42 -9.41 22.21
N LYS A 19 11.67 -8.97 22.09
CA LYS A 19 12.30 -8.60 20.82
C LYS A 19 12.33 -9.77 19.84
N GLU A 20 12.50 -11.00 20.33
CA GLU A 20 12.62 -12.19 19.49
C GLU A 20 11.26 -12.58 18.91
N ALA A 21 10.23 -12.64 19.74
CA ALA A 21 8.85 -12.87 19.27
C ALA A 21 8.39 -11.78 18.31
N TRP A 22 8.73 -10.51 18.57
CA TRP A 22 8.42 -9.41 17.66
C TRP A 22 9.13 -9.53 16.31
N ALA A 23 10.42 -9.86 16.32
CA ALA A 23 11.20 -10.06 15.10
C ALA A 23 10.69 -11.26 14.28
N ALA A 24 10.37 -12.37 14.95
CA ALA A 24 9.78 -13.56 14.32
C ALA A 24 8.43 -13.24 13.68
N LYS A 25 7.54 -12.51 14.38
CA LYS A 25 6.26 -12.05 13.84
C LYS A 25 6.42 -11.15 12.62
N LYS A 26 7.38 -10.22 12.65
CA LYS A 26 7.65 -9.32 11.52
C LYS A 26 8.25 -10.05 10.32
N LYS A 27 9.09 -11.05 10.57
CA LYS A 27 9.61 -11.93 9.52
C LYS A 27 8.48 -12.73 8.88
N ALA A 28 7.65 -13.40 9.68
CA ALA A 28 6.51 -14.15 9.18
C ALA A 28 5.53 -13.28 8.36
N GLU A 29 5.24 -12.05 8.80
CA GLU A 29 4.40 -11.11 8.05
C GLU A 29 5.02 -10.74 6.69
N ARG A 30 6.34 -10.59 6.59
CA ARG A 30 7.02 -10.35 5.31
C ARG A 30 7.00 -11.58 4.42
N ASP A 31 7.33 -12.74 4.97
CA ASP A 31 7.40 -14.01 4.24
C ASP A 31 6.03 -14.34 3.61
N GLU A 32 4.93 -14.11 4.34
CA GLU A 32 3.55 -14.25 3.83
C GLU A 32 3.27 -13.34 2.64
N VAL A 33 3.69 -12.07 2.71
CA VAL A 33 3.48 -11.09 1.64
C VAL A 33 4.30 -11.43 0.40
N TYR A 34 5.57 -11.82 0.56
CA TYR A 34 6.39 -12.23 -0.58
C TYR A 34 5.86 -13.51 -1.21
N ALA A 35 5.45 -14.51 -0.41
CA ALA A 35 4.85 -15.72 -0.93
C ALA A 35 3.57 -15.45 -1.72
N LEU A 36 2.73 -14.49 -1.29
CA LEU A 36 1.57 -14.05 -2.05
C LEU A 36 1.96 -13.41 -3.39
N ALA A 37 2.97 -12.53 -3.39
CA ALA A 37 3.44 -11.90 -4.62
C ALA A 37 4.01 -12.93 -5.61
N ASP A 38 4.79 -13.89 -5.13
CA ASP A 38 5.39 -14.96 -5.95
C ASP A 38 4.31 -15.87 -6.53
N ALA A 39 3.37 -16.34 -5.70
CA ALA A 39 2.23 -17.14 -6.17
C ALA A 39 1.39 -16.41 -7.22
N THR A 40 1.17 -15.10 -7.03
CA THR A 40 0.46 -14.26 -8.00
C THR A 40 1.25 -14.14 -9.30
N ALA A 41 2.59 -13.97 -9.22
CA ALA A 41 3.46 -13.91 -10.38
C ALA A 41 3.39 -15.21 -11.20
N GLU A 42 3.49 -16.36 -10.54
CA GLU A 42 3.35 -17.67 -11.18
C GLU A 42 1.99 -17.80 -11.89
N GLU A 43 0.91 -17.41 -11.23
CA GLU A 43 -0.45 -17.47 -11.79
C GLU A 43 -0.60 -16.60 -13.05
N ILE A 44 -0.12 -15.34 -13.02
CA ILE A 44 -0.27 -14.45 -14.17
C ILE A 44 0.64 -14.83 -15.34
N THR A 45 1.79 -15.45 -15.09
CA THR A 45 2.70 -15.86 -16.18
C THR A 45 2.15 -17.05 -16.96
N ALA A 46 1.28 -17.85 -16.34
CA ALA A 46 0.63 -18.99 -16.96
C ALA A 46 -0.62 -18.63 -17.80
N ASP A 47 -1.17 -17.41 -17.65
CA ASP A 47 -2.42 -16.99 -18.29
C ASP A 47 -2.30 -15.57 -18.85
N GLY A 48 -2.32 -15.44 -20.18
CA GLY A 48 -2.20 -14.13 -20.84
C GLY A 48 -3.33 -13.15 -20.52
N GLY A 49 -4.53 -13.62 -20.18
CA GLY A 49 -5.63 -12.78 -19.71
C GLY A 49 -5.31 -12.17 -18.34
N LYS A 50 -4.85 -12.99 -17.39
CA LYS A 50 -4.42 -12.51 -16.07
C LYS A 50 -3.18 -11.63 -16.13
N PHE A 51 -2.28 -11.91 -17.06
CA PHE A 51 -1.15 -11.04 -17.34
C PHE A 51 -1.61 -9.65 -17.80
N ARG A 52 -2.65 -9.58 -18.65
CA ARG A 52 -3.25 -8.29 -19.02
C ARG A 52 -3.83 -7.56 -17.80
N ASP A 53 -4.52 -8.27 -16.92
CA ASP A 53 -5.08 -7.67 -15.71
C ASP A 53 -3.97 -7.10 -14.78
N TYR A 54 -2.84 -7.80 -14.67
CA TYR A 54 -1.65 -7.27 -14.00
C TYR A 54 -1.15 -5.97 -14.66
N LEU A 55 -1.06 -5.93 -15.99
CA LEU A 55 -0.62 -4.73 -16.71
C LEU A 55 -1.57 -3.56 -16.49
N ASP A 56 -2.88 -3.81 -16.44
CA ASP A 56 -3.89 -2.78 -16.14
C ASP A 56 -3.72 -2.23 -14.72
N VAL A 57 -3.46 -3.08 -13.72
CA VAL A 57 -3.13 -2.65 -12.35
C VAL A 57 -1.83 -1.85 -12.32
N GLN A 58 -0.75 -2.36 -12.93
CA GLN A 58 0.55 -1.67 -12.97
C GLN A 58 0.47 -0.30 -13.67
N ALA A 59 -0.36 -0.18 -14.71
CA ALA A 59 -0.61 1.09 -15.39
C ALA A 59 -1.33 2.10 -14.49
N ASN A 60 -2.33 1.65 -13.72
CA ASN A 60 -3.04 2.50 -12.76
C ASN A 60 -2.15 2.92 -11.58
N PHE A 61 -1.23 2.06 -11.15
CA PHE A 61 -0.32 2.28 -10.04
C PHE A 61 1.14 2.50 -10.51
N ARG A 62 1.35 3.34 -11.53
CA ARG A 62 2.65 3.60 -12.19
C ARG A 62 3.85 3.96 -11.29
N HIS A 63 3.62 4.40 -10.05
CA HIS A 63 4.66 4.75 -9.09
C HIS A 63 4.93 3.65 -8.06
N TYR A 64 4.20 2.55 -8.13
CA TYR A 64 4.39 1.37 -7.30
C TYR A 64 5.34 0.39 -8.01
N SER A 65 6.06 -0.40 -7.21
CA SER A 65 6.89 -1.49 -7.73
C SER A 65 6.02 -2.59 -8.35
N ALA A 66 6.62 -3.39 -9.23
CA ALA A 66 5.98 -4.58 -9.81
C ALA A 66 5.43 -5.52 -8.72
N THR A 67 6.22 -5.76 -7.65
CA THR A 67 5.78 -6.54 -6.48
C THR A 67 4.52 -5.96 -5.85
N ASN A 68 4.46 -4.64 -5.67
CA ASN A 68 3.27 -4.02 -5.08
C ASN A 68 2.06 -4.09 -6.03
N ALA A 69 2.24 -4.00 -7.34
CA ALA A 69 1.14 -4.23 -8.27
C ALA A 69 0.63 -5.66 -8.25
N LEU A 70 1.51 -6.67 -8.11
CA LEU A 70 1.09 -8.07 -7.88
C LEU A 70 0.26 -8.19 -6.60
N LEU A 71 0.70 -7.59 -5.50
CA LEU A 71 -0.03 -7.60 -4.23
C LEU A 71 -1.39 -6.91 -4.31
N ILE A 72 -1.47 -5.79 -5.04
CA ILE A 72 -2.72 -5.08 -5.31
C ILE A 72 -3.64 -5.95 -6.17
N LEU A 73 -3.13 -6.55 -7.25
CA LEU A 73 -3.89 -7.45 -8.11
C LEU A 73 -4.49 -8.63 -7.31
N ALA A 74 -3.68 -9.27 -6.47
CA ALA A 74 -4.09 -10.41 -5.66
C ALA A 74 -5.17 -10.07 -4.63
N THR A 75 -5.11 -8.86 -4.06
CA THR A 75 -6.00 -8.48 -2.95
C THR A 75 -7.23 -7.70 -3.43
N LYS A 76 -7.05 -6.81 -4.40
CA LYS A 76 -8.07 -5.89 -4.89
C LYS A 76 -7.76 -5.43 -6.32
N PRO A 77 -8.09 -6.25 -7.34
CA PRO A 77 -7.76 -5.96 -8.75
C PRO A 77 -8.49 -4.72 -9.29
N ASP A 78 -9.60 -4.32 -8.67
CA ASP A 78 -10.38 -3.13 -9.01
C ASP A 78 -9.95 -1.86 -8.25
N ALA A 79 -8.81 -1.89 -7.54
CA ALA A 79 -8.30 -0.75 -6.78
C ALA A 79 -8.02 0.45 -7.69
N ARG A 80 -8.33 1.65 -7.19
CA ARG A 80 -8.24 2.90 -7.94
C ARG A 80 -7.36 3.94 -7.27
N ARG A 81 -7.33 3.96 -5.94
CA ARG A 81 -6.52 4.92 -5.18
C ARG A 81 -6.25 4.36 -3.79
N LEU A 82 -4.98 4.21 -3.46
CA LEU A 82 -4.55 3.65 -2.18
C LEU A 82 -4.08 4.76 -1.24
N GLY A 83 -4.30 4.53 0.05
CA GLY A 83 -3.79 5.36 1.13
C GLY A 83 -3.77 4.56 2.43
N ASP A 84 -2.81 4.86 3.31
CA ASP A 84 -2.86 4.34 4.67
C ASP A 84 -3.90 5.09 5.52
N LYS A 85 -4.05 4.69 6.78
CA LYS A 85 -5.01 5.28 7.70
C LYS A 85 -4.80 6.78 7.87
N ASP A 86 -3.56 7.23 7.95
CA ASP A 86 -3.23 8.62 8.22
C ASP A 86 -3.51 9.48 6.97
N TYR A 87 -3.11 9.00 5.79
CA TYR A 87 -3.43 9.61 4.50
C TYR A 87 -4.92 9.91 4.33
N TRP A 88 -5.78 8.94 4.68
CA TRP A 88 -7.23 9.13 4.56
C TRP A 88 -7.76 10.09 5.64
N ARG A 89 -7.31 9.92 6.88
CA ARG A 89 -7.71 10.78 8.01
C ARG A 89 -7.41 12.24 7.74
N ASP A 90 -6.23 12.53 7.18
CA ASP A 90 -5.79 13.89 6.86
C ASP A 90 -6.66 14.56 5.77
N GLN A 91 -7.45 13.76 5.03
CA GLN A 91 -8.45 14.23 4.05
C GLN A 91 -9.88 14.25 4.61
N GLY A 92 -10.07 14.01 5.92
CA GLY A 92 -11.39 13.88 6.54
C GLY A 92 -12.15 12.63 6.12
N VAL A 93 -11.45 11.63 5.57
CA VAL A 93 -11.99 10.36 5.09
C VAL A 93 -11.56 9.24 6.04
N TYR A 94 -12.46 8.31 6.34
CA TYR A 94 -12.18 7.23 7.28
C TYR A 94 -12.35 5.87 6.61
N ILE A 95 -11.56 4.88 7.03
CA ILE A 95 -11.74 3.49 6.61
C ILE A 95 -13.06 2.97 7.17
N LYS A 96 -13.88 2.31 6.34
CA LYS A 96 -15.14 1.71 6.77
C LYS A 96 -14.87 0.64 7.84
N ARG A 97 -15.73 0.56 8.86
CA ARG A 97 -15.55 -0.36 9.99
C ARG A 97 -15.37 -1.82 9.55
N GLN A 98 -16.16 -2.27 8.58
CA GLN A 98 -16.08 -3.63 8.04
C GLN A 98 -14.82 -3.90 7.19
N GLU A 99 -14.18 -2.85 6.69
CA GLU A 99 -12.97 -2.93 5.85
C GLU A 99 -11.69 -2.83 6.67
N PHE A 100 -11.75 -2.42 7.94
CA PHE A 100 -10.57 -2.14 8.76
C PHE A 100 -9.62 -3.34 8.87
N ASN A 101 -10.17 -4.56 8.92
CA ASN A 101 -9.41 -5.80 8.99
C ASN A 101 -9.07 -6.40 7.61
N ARG A 102 -9.32 -5.68 6.52
CA ARG A 102 -9.06 -6.09 5.13
C ARG A 102 -8.14 -5.10 4.41
N PRO A 103 -6.96 -4.77 4.96
CA PRO A 103 -6.02 -3.90 4.26
C PRO A 103 -5.41 -4.64 3.07
N ILE A 104 -4.99 -3.87 2.08
CA ILE A 104 -4.02 -4.31 1.07
C ILE A 104 -2.64 -4.16 1.72
N LYS A 105 -1.90 -5.26 1.81
CA LYS A 105 -0.52 -5.26 2.33
C LYS A 105 0.42 -4.92 1.17
N ILE A 106 1.27 -3.91 1.33
CA ILE A 106 2.29 -3.52 0.35
C ILE A 106 3.66 -3.48 1.01
N VAL A 107 4.72 -3.59 0.22
CA VAL A 107 6.10 -3.46 0.66
C VAL A 107 6.59 -2.04 0.40
N GLU A 108 7.08 -1.36 1.44
CA GLU A 108 7.64 -0.01 1.37
C GLU A 108 9.07 0.00 1.96
N SER A 109 9.99 0.69 1.29
CA SER A 109 11.33 0.91 1.82
C SER A 109 11.25 1.84 3.03
N ASN A 110 11.81 1.41 4.16
CA ASN A 110 11.81 2.15 5.42
C ASN A 110 13.18 2.80 5.70
N GLY A 111 13.87 3.18 4.63
CA GLY A 111 15.18 3.82 4.68
C GLY A 111 16.36 2.85 4.78
N GLU A 112 17.54 3.46 4.75
CA GLU A 112 18.82 2.78 4.80
C GLU A 112 19.26 2.51 6.24
N TYR A 113 19.99 1.42 6.45
CA TYR A 113 20.64 1.08 7.72
C TYR A 113 22.04 0.53 7.46
N THR A 114 22.94 0.71 8.43
CA THR A 114 24.30 0.16 8.34
C THR A 114 24.31 -1.25 8.94
N ARG A 115 24.84 -2.22 8.18
CA ARG A 115 25.08 -3.58 8.65
C ARG A 115 26.36 -3.65 9.49
N ASP A 116 26.55 -4.76 10.21
CA ASP A 116 27.72 -4.98 11.06
C ASP A 116 29.06 -4.98 10.28
N ASP A 117 29.01 -5.28 8.98
CA ASP A 117 30.16 -5.25 8.06
C ASP A 117 30.45 -3.85 7.47
N GLY A 118 29.71 -2.82 7.88
CA GLY A 118 29.81 -1.46 7.37
C GLY A 118 29.08 -1.20 6.05
N SER A 119 28.45 -2.21 5.45
CA SER A 119 27.66 -2.04 4.22
C SER A 119 26.30 -1.39 4.50
N ILE A 120 25.77 -0.67 3.51
CA ILE A 120 24.43 -0.07 3.58
C ILE A 120 23.39 -1.11 3.13
N GLY A 121 22.38 -1.34 3.96
CA GLY A 121 21.19 -2.10 3.64
C GLY A 121 19.96 -1.21 3.52
N ILE A 122 18.98 -1.63 2.72
CA ILE A 122 17.66 -0.99 2.66
C ILE A 122 16.69 -1.88 3.43
N SER A 123 16.01 -1.29 4.41
CA SER A 123 14.98 -2.00 5.16
C SER A 123 13.65 -1.94 4.41
N TYR A 124 12.91 -3.05 4.42
CA TYR A 124 11.57 -3.12 3.83
C TYR A 124 10.55 -3.48 4.89
N ASN A 125 9.48 -2.69 4.95
CA ASN A 125 8.38 -2.88 5.89
C ASN A 125 7.08 -3.20 5.14
N ILE A 126 6.24 -4.00 5.79
CA ILE A 126 4.87 -4.23 5.34
C ILE A 126 4.00 -3.07 5.83
N LYS A 127 3.42 -2.36 4.88
CA LYS A 127 2.46 -1.28 5.12
C LYS A 127 1.06 -1.74 4.79
N ARG A 128 0.09 -1.24 5.56
CA ARG A 128 -1.33 -1.52 5.40
C ARG A 128 -1.99 -0.31 4.77
N VAL A 129 -2.47 -0.48 3.54
CA VAL A 129 -3.18 0.55 2.79
C VAL A 129 -4.58 0.09 2.46
N TYR A 130 -5.44 1.05 2.12
CA TYR A 130 -6.84 0.84 1.82
C TYR A 130 -7.18 1.57 0.53
N ASP A 131 -7.97 0.94 -0.32
CA ASP A 131 -8.51 1.59 -1.51
C ASP A 131 -9.60 2.59 -1.13
N ILE A 132 -9.79 3.63 -1.96
CA ILE A 132 -10.85 4.62 -1.80
C ILE A 132 -12.24 3.99 -1.62
N SER A 133 -12.54 2.88 -2.29
CA SER A 133 -13.82 2.16 -2.13
C SER A 133 -14.00 1.55 -0.74
N GLN A 134 -12.91 1.32 0.00
CA GLN A 134 -12.91 0.83 1.38
C GLN A 134 -13.11 1.95 2.42
N THR A 135 -13.23 3.20 1.97
CA THR A 135 -13.36 4.37 2.84
C THR A 135 -14.77 4.96 2.82
N THR A 136 -15.05 5.89 3.72
CA THR A 136 -16.26 6.71 3.78
C THR A 136 -16.30 7.80 2.70
N SER A 137 -15.25 7.90 1.87
CA SER A 137 -15.22 8.84 0.76
C SER A 137 -16.44 8.64 -0.14
N ARG A 138 -17.17 9.73 -0.37
CA ARG A 138 -18.19 9.73 -1.42
C ARG A 138 -17.43 9.75 -2.74
N MET A 139 -17.63 8.74 -3.58
CA MET A 139 -17.20 8.79 -4.97
C MET A 139 -17.87 10.01 -5.61
N ARG A 140 -17.17 11.15 -5.63
CA ARG A 140 -17.59 12.28 -6.44
C ARG A 140 -17.32 11.85 -7.86
N ALA A 141 -18.37 11.61 -8.64
CA ALA A 141 -18.19 11.41 -10.07
C ALA A 141 -17.32 12.57 -10.57
N PRO A 142 -16.21 12.28 -11.29
CA PRO A 142 -15.44 13.35 -11.89
C PRO A 142 -16.42 14.19 -12.69
N GLN A 143 -16.47 15.49 -12.40
CA GLN A 143 -17.26 16.41 -13.21
C GLN A 143 -16.77 16.21 -14.65
N PRO A 144 -17.66 15.98 -15.63
CA PRO A 144 -17.24 15.80 -17.01
C PRO A 144 -16.54 17.09 -17.46
N VAL A 145 -15.22 17.07 -17.41
CA VAL A 145 -14.38 18.12 -17.97
C VAL A 145 -14.32 17.84 -19.46
N SER A 146 -15.10 18.57 -20.24
CA SER A 146 -14.98 18.56 -21.69
C SER A 146 -13.76 19.40 -22.06
N HIS A 147 -12.77 18.77 -22.68
CA HIS A 147 -11.63 19.46 -23.27
C HIS A 147 -11.85 19.55 -24.78
N ASP A 148 -11.56 20.72 -25.36
CA ASP A 148 -11.54 20.88 -26.82
C ASP A 148 -10.45 19.97 -27.42
N ALA A 149 -10.83 19.15 -28.40
CA ALA A 149 -9.93 18.19 -29.03
C ALA A 149 -8.75 18.87 -29.73
N ARG A 150 -8.95 20.07 -30.30
CA ARG A 150 -7.87 20.87 -30.91
C ARG A 150 -6.91 21.39 -29.85
N ALA A 151 -7.41 21.89 -28.72
CA ALA A 151 -6.56 22.31 -27.61
C ALA A 151 -5.71 21.17 -27.06
N LEU A 152 -6.26 19.96 -26.91
CA LEU A 152 -5.51 18.77 -26.49
C LEU A 152 -4.43 18.38 -27.50
N LEU A 153 -4.77 18.33 -28.79
CA LEU A 153 -3.82 18.02 -29.85
C LEU A 153 -2.68 19.05 -29.89
N ASN A 154 -3.01 20.34 -29.79
CA ASN A 154 -2.01 21.42 -29.72
C ASN A 154 -1.13 21.29 -28.48
N ALA A 155 -1.66 20.90 -27.32
CA ALA A 155 -0.86 20.70 -26.11
C ALA A 155 0.13 19.52 -26.25
N LEU A 156 -0.30 18.42 -26.87
CA LEU A 156 0.57 17.28 -27.22
C LEU A 156 1.67 17.69 -28.21
N ILE A 157 1.31 18.46 -29.23
CA ILE A 157 2.19 19.04 -30.24
C ILE A 157 3.07 20.16 -29.65
N TYR A 158 2.71 20.79 -28.55
CA TYR A 158 3.52 21.87 -27.98
C TYR A 158 4.74 21.32 -27.22
N LYS A 159 4.59 20.16 -26.57
CA LYS A 159 5.67 19.50 -25.80
C LYS A 159 6.35 18.36 -26.55
N LYS A 160 6.60 18.52 -27.85
CA LYS A 160 7.28 17.45 -28.61
C LYS A 160 8.75 17.36 -28.22
N PRO A 161 9.27 16.17 -27.91
CA PRO A 161 10.70 15.96 -27.73
C PRO A 161 11.48 15.98 -29.06
N ALA A 162 10.78 15.97 -30.20
CA ALA A 162 11.38 15.99 -31.54
C ALA A 162 10.48 16.71 -32.57
N PRO A 163 11.04 17.23 -33.68
CA PRO A 163 10.28 17.87 -34.74
C PRO A 163 9.29 16.91 -35.41
N ILE A 164 8.07 17.36 -35.70
CA ILE A 164 7.13 16.63 -36.56
C ILE A 164 7.22 17.28 -37.95
N GLN A 165 7.54 16.49 -38.97
CA GLN A 165 7.42 16.85 -40.38
C GLN A 165 6.03 16.48 -40.90
#